data_AF-A0A1W9UUG2-F1
#
_entry.id   AF-A0A1W9UUG2-F1
#
_cell.length_a   1.000
_cell.length_b   1.000
_cell.length_c   1.000
_cell.angle_alpha   90.00
_cell.angle_beta   90.00
_cell.angle_gamma   90.00
#
_symmetry.space_group_name_H-M   'P 1'
#
loop_
_entity.id
_entity.type
_entity.pdbx_description
1 polymer ?
#
loop_
_entity_poly.entity_id
_entity_poly.type
_entity_poly.pdbx_seq_one_letter_code
_entity_poly.pdbx_strand_id
1 'polypeptide(L)'
;SYPTATTYRYEGVLWDEDNLFAVSDGLDTLTITVHWDAFHGGTLTEDTLIAASSYPYAITSNIIVPADITLTIEPGVTLHFKENRYLRVNGGGRLLAEGTAAHPILFTRQGSGYWGGILLDQTQEDNRIAHAVIEYTREAISNPRSHGVSAYGARVTISDSIIRHTDFSNAVQTYPWMGLDPTIYLLRNEIYDIQRDAVHVTGGYAYIQGNHIYDVRHGTYEFEGIEVSHMDVTTPAVLLDNHIHDVSDDCLDLNHSSAIIERNELHHCGDKGISIGDPSSTTLVNNLVYSCLGKSEDPHSGACIAVKDGAVSHIMNNTVADCRRGVYVYEGHEGEGGGSATIVNSILWGHSIAALELDALSTVAVTYSDIEGGWAGEGNIDLDPLFRGPQSGIYRLLEESPCVDTGTAVDAPDVDIRGVYRPHGEGYERGAHEFFEFFSCYLPLAMKSSRP
;
A
#
# COMPACT_ATOMS: atom_id res chain seq x y z
N SER A 1 3.12 -39.86 47.82
CA SER A 1 4.29 -39.57 46.97
C SER A 1 3.77 -39.35 45.56
N TYR A 2 4.00 -38.17 44.99
CA TYR A 2 3.75 -37.99 43.55
C TYR A 2 4.63 -38.99 42.78
N PRO A 3 4.11 -39.71 41.77
CA PRO A 3 4.92 -40.64 41.01
C PRO A 3 6.10 -39.90 40.40
N THR A 4 7.29 -40.48 40.53
CA THR A 4 8.49 -40.03 39.83
C THR A 4 8.20 -39.96 38.33
N ALA A 5 8.56 -38.83 37.69
CA ALA A 5 8.43 -38.68 36.25
C ALA A 5 9.09 -39.87 35.54
N THR A 6 8.30 -40.60 34.75
CA THR A 6 8.81 -41.71 33.95
C THR A 6 9.21 -41.17 32.59
N THR A 7 10.51 -41.19 32.30
CA THR A 7 11.03 -40.75 31.00
C THR A 7 11.05 -41.92 30.03
N TYR A 8 10.36 -41.78 28.91
CA TYR A 8 10.40 -42.74 27.80
C TYR A 8 11.38 -42.23 26.74
N ARG A 9 12.20 -43.13 26.17
CA ARG A 9 13.14 -42.83 25.08
C ARG A 9 12.89 -43.78 23.93
N TYR A 10 12.62 -43.24 22.74
CA TYR A 10 12.61 -43.99 21.49
C TYR A 10 13.98 -43.87 20.82
N GLU A 11 14.60 -44.98 20.44
CA GLU A 11 15.93 -45.02 19.81
C GLU A 11 15.90 -45.60 18.37
N GLY A 12 14.74 -45.59 17.72
CA GLY A 12 14.57 -46.07 16.34
C GLY A 12 14.70 -44.98 15.27
N VAL A 13 14.84 -45.40 14.02
CA VAL A 13 14.71 -44.52 12.85
C VAL A 13 13.22 -44.17 12.68
N LEU A 14 12.94 -42.88 12.42
CA LEU A 14 11.60 -42.41 12.08
C LEU A 14 11.31 -42.71 10.61
N TRP A 15 10.05 -42.96 10.31
CA TRP A 15 9.56 -43.17 8.94
C TRP A 15 9.52 -41.82 8.21
N ASP A 16 9.58 -41.85 6.88
CA ASP A 16 9.41 -40.69 6.00
C ASP A 16 7.92 -40.28 5.85
N GLU A 17 7.20 -40.35 6.96
CA GLU A 17 5.79 -40.01 7.12
C GLU A 17 5.53 -39.66 8.59
N ASP A 18 4.35 -39.13 8.92
CA ASP A 18 4.02 -38.82 10.31
C ASP A 18 4.13 -40.06 11.20
N ASN A 19 4.97 -39.95 12.23
CA ASN A 19 5.27 -41.05 13.14
C ASN A 19 4.35 -40.97 14.36
N LEU A 20 3.46 -41.94 14.52
CA LEU A 20 2.54 -42.00 15.66
C LEU A 20 3.09 -42.91 16.77
N PHE A 21 3.29 -42.36 17.96
CA PHE A 21 3.67 -43.10 19.15
C PHE A 21 2.51 -43.13 20.14
N ALA A 22 2.07 -44.32 20.54
CA ALA A 22 1.12 -44.48 21.64
C ALA A 22 1.89 -44.88 22.90
N VAL A 23 1.75 -44.09 23.96
CA VAL A 23 2.23 -44.41 25.30
C VAL A 23 1.01 -44.73 26.16
N SER A 24 0.91 -45.96 26.64
CA SER A 24 -0.19 -46.39 27.51
C SER A 24 0.33 -46.99 28.81
N ASP A 25 -0.39 -46.77 29.90
CA ASP A 25 -0.15 -47.40 31.21
C ASP A 25 -1.08 -48.60 31.47
N GLY A 26 -1.89 -48.99 30.46
CA GLY A 26 -2.88 -50.06 30.55
C GLY A 26 -4.28 -49.61 31.01
N LEU A 27 -4.45 -48.37 31.47
CA LEU A 27 -5.74 -47.74 31.78
C LEU A 27 -6.02 -46.55 30.86
N ASP A 28 -5.00 -45.72 30.61
CA ASP A 28 -5.04 -44.55 29.75
C ASP A 28 -4.04 -44.70 28.58
N THR A 29 -4.30 -43.99 27.48
CA THR A 29 -3.39 -43.92 26.32
C THR A 29 -3.17 -42.46 25.93
N LEU A 30 -1.91 -42.05 25.88
CA LEU A 30 -1.45 -40.78 25.32
C LEU A 30 -0.84 -41.04 23.95
N THR A 31 -1.24 -40.25 22.96
CA THR A 31 -0.66 -40.31 21.62
C THR A 31 0.28 -39.13 21.42
N ILE A 32 1.50 -39.42 20.97
CA ILE A 32 2.52 -38.46 20.57
C ILE A 32 2.73 -38.64 19.07
N THR A 33 2.34 -37.65 18.28
CA THR A 33 2.66 -37.63 16.85
C THR A 33 3.94 -36.84 16.63
N VAL A 34 4.92 -37.44 15.96
CA VAL A 34 6.13 -36.78 15.47
C VAL A 34 5.96 -36.64 13.97
N HIS A 35 5.57 -35.44 13.55
CA HIS A 35 5.31 -35.16 12.14
C HIS A 35 6.60 -35.21 11.33
N TRP A 36 6.53 -35.77 10.13
CA TRP A 36 7.67 -35.75 9.21
C TRP A 36 7.67 -34.41 8.49
N ASP A 37 8.52 -33.51 8.95
CA ASP A 37 8.79 -32.23 8.29
C ASP A 37 9.69 -32.48 7.07
N ALA A 38 9.10 -32.99 5.98
CA ALA A 38 9.81 -33.33 4.76
C ALA A 38 10.54 -32.12 4.15
N PHE A 39 9.96 -30.93 4.31
CA PHE A 39 10.38 -29.73 3.62
C PHE A 39 10.95 -28.69 4.57
N HIS A 40 12.27 -28.53 4.52
CA HIS A 40 13.01 -27.59 5.36
C HIS A 40 13.81 -26.57 4.53
N GLY A 41 13.47 -26.44 3.24
CA GLY A 41 14.17 -25.64 2.24
C GLY A 41 15.27 -26.40 1.49
N GLY A 42 16.10 -25.66 0.76
CA GLY A 42 17.08 -26.17 -0.20
C GLY A 42 16.82 -25.64 -1.61
N THR A 43 17.70 -26.01 -2.54
CA THR A 43 17.47 -25.78 -3.97
C THR A 43 16.55 -26.86 -4.51
N LEU A 44 15.41 -26.46 -5.05
CA LEU A 44 14.44 -27.39 -5.64
C LEU A 44 15.03 -28.00 -6.92
N THR A 45 14.76 -29.29 -7.14
CA THR A 45 15.20 -30.03 -8.33
C THR A 45 14.05 -30.44 -9.25
N GLU A 46 12.82 -30.25 -8.79
CA GLU A 46 11.58 -30.55 -9.50
C GLU A 46 10.47 -29.64 -8.97
N ASP A 47 9.36 -29.56 -9.70
CA ASP A 47 8.16 -28.89 -9.24
C ASP A 47 7.78 -29.41 -7.85
N THR A 48 7.61 -28.50 -6.91
CA THR A 48 7.44 -28.84 -5.49
C THR A 48 6.12 -28.28 -4.99
N LEU A 49 5.32 -29.13 -4.35
CA LEU A 49 4.12 -28.77 -3.61
C LEU A 49 4.42 -28.81 -2.12
N ILE A 50 4.29 -27.68 -1.43
CA ILE A 50 4.20 -27.65 0.03
C ILE A 50 2.73 -27.80 0.39
N ALA A 51 2.36 -29.01 0.81
CA ALA A 51 0.98 -29.36 1.14
C ALA A 51 0.54 -28.72 2.45
N ALA A 52 -0.78 -28.55 2.62
CA ALA A 52 -1.34 -28.11 3.89
C ALA A 52 -0.99 -29.10 5.01
N SER A 53 -0.56 -28.56 6.15
CA SER A 53 -0.18 -29.35 7.33
C SER A 53 -0.85 -28.78 8.58
N SER A 54 -1.12 -29.64 9.56
CA SER A 54 -1.58 -29.20 10.88
C SER A 54 -0.48 -28.53 11.70
N TYR A 55 0.78 -28.62 11.25
CA TYR A 55 1.95 -28.08 11.91
C TYR A 55 2.76 -27.19 10.97
N PRO A 56 3.39 -26.11 11.48
CA PRO A 56 4.29 -25.28 10.69
C PRO A 56 5.50 -26.06 10.16
N TYR A 57 5.91 -25.76 8.93
CA TYR A 57 7.18 -26.21 8.35
C TYR A 57 8.34 -25.39 8.92
N ALA A 58 9.39 -26.05 9.42
CA ALA A 58 10.59 -25.39 9.90
C ALA A 58 11.58 -25.18 8.75
N ILE A 59 11.64 -23.96 8.21
CA ILE A 59 12.54 -23.61 7.10
C ILE A 59 13.93 -23.32 7.66
N THR A 60 14.80 -24.34 7.62
CA THR A 60 16.16 -24.28 8.19
C THR A 60 17.25 -24.00 7.14
N SER A 61 16.91 -24.16 5.86
CA SER A 61 17.72 -23.82 4.68
C SER A 61 16.95 -22.84 3.79
N ASN A 62 17.65 -22.02 3.00
CA ASN A 62 16.98 -21.11 2.05
C ASN A 62 16.17 -21.93 1.06
N ILE A 63 15.00 -21.45 0.67
CA ILE A 63 14.22 -22.05 -0.41
C ILE A 63 14.70 -21.39 -1.70
N ILE A 64 15.29 -22.15 -2.62
CA ILE A 64 15.74 -21.63 -3.91
C ILE A 64 14.94 -22.33 -5.01
N VAL A 65 14.18 -21.57 -5.79
CA VAL A 65 13.40 -22.02 -6.95
C VAL A 65 14.19 -21.68 -8.22
N PRO A 66 14.83 -22.67 -8.90
CA PRO A 66 15.57 -22.43 -10.14
C PRO A 66 14.67 -22.19 -11.35
N ALA A 67 15.31 -21.93 -12.49
CA ALA A 67 14.64 -21.90 -13.79
C ALA A 67 13.84 -23.20 -14.03
N ASP A 68 12.70 -23.07 -14.71
CA ASP A 68 11.83 -24.17 -15.14
C ASP A 68 11.18 -24.95 -13.99
N ILE A 69 11.28 -24.47 -12.74
CA ILE A 69 10.67 -25.09 -11.56
C ILE A 69 9.59 -24.19 -10.98
N THR A 70 8.44 -24.79 -10.63
CA THR A 70 7.36 -24.15 -9.89
C THR A 70 7.33 -24.63 -8.44
N LEU A 71 7.37 -23.68 -7.51
CA LEU A 71 7.00 -23.90 -6.10
C LEU A 71 5.54 -23.52 -5.90
N THR A 72 4.71 -24.49 -5.51
CA THR A 72 3.32 -24.28 -5.12
C THR A 72 3.16 -24.46 -3.62
N ILE A 73 2.46 -23.54 -2.96
CA ILE A 73 2.18 -23.58 -1.52
C ILE A 73 0.67 -23.59 -1.34
N GLU A 74 0.14 -24.64 -0.69
CA GLU A 74 -1.31 -24.77 -0.49
C GLU A 74 -1.86 -23.77 0.55
N PRO A 75 -3.15 -23.43 0.49
CA PRO A 75 -3.81 -22.63 1.51
C PRO A 75 -3.63 -23.19 2.93
N GLY A 76 -3.43 -22.30 3.90
CA GLY A 76 -3.27 -22.65 5.32
C GLY A 76 -1.87 -23.12 5.73
N VAL A 77 -0.92 -23.23 4.79
CA VAL A 77 0.47 -23.55 5.11
C VAL A 77 1.09 -22.44 5.98
N THR A 78 1.80 -22.85 7.03
CA THR A 78 2.64 -21.96 7.84
C THR A 78 4.11 -22.33 7.66
N LEU A 79 4.94 -21.38 7.25
CA LEU A 79 6.39 -21.52 7.10
C LEU A 79 7.10 -20.70 8.19
N HIS A 80 7.85 -21.37 9.05
CA HIS A 80 8.68 -20.77 10.09
C HIS A 80 10.14 -20.72 9.65
N PHE A 81 10.61 -19.57 9.20
CA PHE A 81 11.97 -19.36 8.73
C PHE A 81 12.95 -19.15 9.88
N LYS A 82 14.02 -19.95 9.94
CA LYS A 82 15.17 -19.60 10.79
C LYS A 82 15.74 -18.24 10.39
N GLU A 83 16.35 -17.58 11.37
CA GLU A 83 16.97 -16.27 11.19
C GLU A 83 17.83 -16.21 9.91
N ASN A 84 17.66 -15.13 9.13
CA ASN A 84 18.32 -14.87 7.85
C ASN A 84 18.07 -15.92 6.74
N ARG A 85 17.10 -16.84 6.90
CA ARG A 85 16.62 -17.67 5.78
C ARG A 85 15.64 -16.90 4.93
N TYR A 86 15.62 -17.20 3.65
CA TYR A 86 14.78 -16.51 2.66
C TYR A 86 14.24 -17.49 1.62
N LEU A 87 13.25 -17.01 0.86
CA LEU A 87 12.76 -17.67 -0.35
C LEU A 87 13.28 -16.87 -1.55
N ARG A 88 13.96 -17.52 -2.48
CA ARG A 88 14.45 -16.89 -3.71
C ARG A 88 13.95 -17.63 -4.95
N VAL A 89 13.34 -16.89 -5.86
CA VAL A 89 12.88 -17.37 -7.18
C VAL A 89 13.81 -16.78 -8.23
N ASN A 90 14.59 -17.63 -8.91
CA ASN A 90 15.52 -17.19 -9.94
C ASN A 90 14.81 -17.07 -11.30
N GLY A 91 15.46 -16.40 -12.27
CA GLY A 91 14.97 -16.29 -13.64
C GLY A 91 14.47 -17.61 -14.22
N GLY A 92 13.23 -17.60 -14.73
CA GLY A 92 12.52 -18.78 -15.24
C GLY A 92 11.85 -19.67 -14.19
N GLY A 93 12.09 -19.44 -12.90
CA GLY A 93 11.39 -20.12 -11.80
C GLY A 93 10.08 -19.44 -11.45
N ARG A 94 9.16 -20.16 -10.80
CA ARG A 94 7.82 -19.65 -10.49
C ARG A 94 7.40 -19.93 -9.04
N LEU A 95 6.78 -18.95 -8.40
CA LEU A 95 6.13 -19.08 -7.09
C LEU A 95 4.60 -18.93 -7.22
N LEU A 96 3.86 -19.92 -6.74
CA LEU A 96 2.42 -19.92 -6.56
C LEU A 96 2.09 -20.10 -5.07
N ALA A 97 1.88 -19.00 -4.36
CA ALA A 97 1.47 -18.96 -2.96
C ALA A 97 0.10 -18.30 -2.85
N GLU A 98 -0.95 -19.06 -3.17
CA GLU A 98 -2.34 -18.56 -3.23
C GLU A 98 -3.15 -19.21 -2.11
N GLY A 99 -3.20 -18.54 -0.95
CA GLY A 99 -4.06 -18.91 0.17
C GLY A 99 -5.53 -18.60 -0.09
N THR A 100 -6.33 -18.64 0.97
CA THR A 100 -7.73 -18.16 0.94
C THR A 100 -7.99 -17.25 2.14
N ALA A 101 -9.00 -16.40 2.08
CA ALA A 101 -9.40 -15.58 3.24
C ALA A 101 -9.65 -16.41 4.52
N ALA A 102 -10.14 -17.66 4.38
CA ALA A 102 -10.36 -18.56 5.50
C ALA A 102 -9.09 -19.30 5.97
N HIS A 103 -8.13 -19.50 5.07
CA HIS A 103 -6.89 -20.24 5.30
C HIS A 103 -5.74 -19.51 4.62
N PRO A 104 -5.26 -18.40 5.19
CA PRO A 104 -4.15 -17.67 4.62
C PRO A 104 -2.85 -18.46 4.74
N ILE A 105 -1.90 -18.23 3.84
CA ILE A 105 -0.53 -18.76 3.97
C ILE A 105 0.25 -17.83 4.90
N LEU A 106 0.94 -18.37 5.91
CA LEU A 106 1.75 -17.58 6.84
C LEU A 106 3.24 -17.79 6.58
N PHE A 107 3.94 -16.74 6.16
CA PHE A 107 5.40 -16.67 6.12
C PHE A 107 5.90 -15.85 7.31
N THR A 108 6.52 -16.50 8.29
CA THR A 108 6.96 -15.84 9.53
C THR A 108 8.29 -16.39 10.03
N ARG A 109 8.88 -15.74 11.02
CA ARG A 109 10.14 -16.17 11.64
C ARG A 109 9.95 -17.35 12.59
N GLN A 110 11.01 -18.16 12.72
CA GLN A 110 11.20 -19.10 13.80
C GLN A 110 11.94 -18.42 14.96
N GLY A 111 11.30 -18.35 16.13
CA GLY A 111 11.90 -17.70 17.30
C GLY A 111 11.86 -16.17 17.20
N SER A 112 12.93 -15.49 17.59
CA SER A 112 12.98 -14.02 17.67
C SER A 112 13.77 -13.35 16.53
N GLY A 113 14.58 -14.08 15.77
CA GLY A 113 15.38 -13.51 14.68
C GLY A 113 14.53 -13.26 13.44
N TYR A 114 14.73 -12.15 12.74
CA TYR A 114 14.02 -11.83 11.50
C TYR A 114 14.50 -12.72 10.35
N TRP A 115 13.62 -13.00 9.38
CA TRP A 115 13.96 -13.75 8.17
C TRP A 115 14.13 -12.81 6.98
N GLY A 116 14.67 -13.32 5.87
CA GLY A 116 15.14 -12.51 4.74
C GLY A 116 14.08 -12.12 3.71
N GLY A 117 12.82 -12.51 3.92
CA GLY A 117 11.71 -12.27 2.99
C GLY A 117 11.78 -13.08 1.69
N ILE A 118 11.03 -12.60 0.70
CA ILE A 118 10.84 -13.23 -0.61
C ILE A 118 11.57 -12.40 -1.68
N LEU A 119 12.51 -13.02 -2.40
CA LEU A 119 13.27 -12.39 -3.48
C LEU A 119 12.94 -13.05 -4.83
N LEU A 120 12.30 -12.31 -5.72
CA LEU A 120 12.13 -12.65 -7.13
C LEU A 120 13.25 -11.98 -7.92
N ASP A 121 14.19 -12.77 -8.43
CA ASP A 121 15.38 -12.29 -9.14
C ASP A 121 15.34 -12.73 -10.60
N GLN A 122 15.04 -11.78 -11.49
CA GLN A 122 14.95 -11.94 -12.94
C GLN A 122 13.85 -12.88 -13.45
N THR A 123 12.92 -13.33 -12.61
CA THR A 123 11.80 -14.17 -13.06
C THR A 123 10.68 -13.36 -13.68
N GLN A 124 10.41 -13.61 -14.96
CA GLN A 124 9.29 -13.01 -15.69
C GLN A 124 8.05 -13.92 -15.71
N GLU A 125 8.09 -15.03 -14.97
CA GLU A 125 6.94 -15.92 -14.81
C GLU A 125 5.80 -15.24 -14.05
N ASP A 126 4.61 -15.83 -14.14
CA ASP A 126 3.45 -15.37 -13.39
C ASP A 126 3.54 -15.83 -11.92
N ASN A 127 4.31 -15.08 -11.13
CA ASN A 127 4.48 -15.28 -9.69
C ASN A 127 3.31 -14.64 -8.92
N ARG A 128 2.74 -15.38 -7.96
CA ARG A 128 1.55 -14.97 -7.23
C ARG A 128 1.69 -15.20 -5.74
N ILE A 129 1.34 -14.17 -4.97
CA ILE A 129 1.22 -14.18 -3.52
C ILE A 129 -0.18 -13.63 -3.22
N ALA A 130 -1.11 -14.50 -2.84
CA ALA A 130 -2.50 -14.10 -2.56
C ALA A 130 -2.96 -14.66 -1.22
N HIS A 131 -3.73 -13.88 -0.46
CA HIS A 131 -4.19 -14.29 0.87
C HIS A 131 -3.06 -14.84 1.75
N ALA A 132 -1.96 -14.09 1.82
CA ALA A 132 -0.79 -14.43 2.61
C ALA A 132 -0.59 -13.44 3.76
N VAL A 133 0.14 -13.86 4.79
CA VAL A 133 0.68 -12.98 5.82
C VAL A 133 2.20 -13.12 5.77
N ILE A 134 2.91 -12.03 5.51
CA ILE A 134 4.37 -11.93 5.49
C ILE A 134 4.79 -11.03 6.64
N GLU A 135 5.52 -11.59 7.60
CA GLU A 135 5.89 -10.82 8.80
C GLU A 135 7.28 -11.13 9.34
N TYR A 136 7.85 -10.17 10.07
CA TYR A 136 9.18 -10.27 10.68
C TYR A 136 10.31 -10.45 9.67
N THR A 137 10.30 -9.63 8.62
CA THR A 137 11.32 -9.62 7.57
C THR A 137 12.39 -8.55 7.77
N ARG A 138 13.59 -8.80 7.27
CA ARG A 138 14.72 -7.87 7.22
C ARG A 138 15.57 -8.09 5.97
N GLU A 139 16.54 -7.23 5.76
CA GLU A 139 17.61 -7.49 4.80
C GLU A 139 18.47 -8.70 5.26
N ALA A 140 18.51 -9.73 4.42
CA ALA A 140 19.41 -10.89 4.55
C ALA A 140 20.32 -11.09 3.33
N ILE A 141 20.01 -10.42 2.21
CA ILE A 141 20.81 -10.39 0.98
C ILE A 141 21.07 -8.92 0.64
N SER A 142 22.30 -8.56 0.31
CA SER A 142 22.67 -7.17 0.00
C SER A 142 22.72 -6.86 -1.50
N ASN A 143 22.76 -7.87 -2.37
CA ASN A 143 22.83 -7.69 -3.82
C ASN A 143 22.23 -8.88 -4.62
N PRO A 144 21.06 -8.71 -5.27
CA PRO A 144 20.13 -7.61 -5.04
C PRO A 144 19.59 -7.62 -3.60
N ARG A 145 19.20 -6.45 -3.08
CA ARG A 145 18.82 -6.27 -1.67
C ARG A 145 17.50 -6.98 -1.35
N SER A 146 17.44 -7.79 -0.30
CA SER A 146 16.19 -8.44 0.11
C SER A 146 15.36 -7.56 1.05
N HIS A 147 14.05 -7.56 0.84
CA HIS A 147 13.04 -6.86 1.64
C HIS A 147 11.95 -7.84 2.07
N GLY A 148 10.76 -7.36 2.48
CA GLY A 148 9.60 -8.24 2.68
C GLY A 148 9.29 -9.05 1.42
N VAL A 149 9.04 -8.34 0.31
CA VAL A 149 9.02 -8.88 -1.05
C VAL A 149 9.84 -7.99 -1.98
N SER A 150 10.85 -8.55 -2.63
CA SER A 150 11.71 -7.87 -3.61
C SER A 150 11.50 -8.46 -4.99
N ALA A 151 11.23 -7.63 -6.01
CA ALA A 151 11.13 -8.04 -7.41
C ALA A 151 12.14 -7.27 -8.29
N TYR A 152 13.26 -7.91 -8.58
CA TYR A 152 14.35 -7.34 -9.39
C TYR A 152 14.23 -7.85 -10.83
N GLY A 153 13.84 -6.97 -11.75
CA GLY A 153 13.57 -7.33 -13.14
C GLY A 153 12.61 -8.51 -13.23
N ALA A 154 11.60 -8.53 -12.36
CA ALA A 154 10.73 -9.67 -12.12
C ALA A 154 9.25 -9.27 -12.10
N ARG A 155 8.38 -10.24 -12.41
CA ARG A 155 6.92 -10.08 -12.41
C ARG A 155 6.30 -10.72 -11.17
N VAL A 156 5.41 -9.99 -10.49
CA VAL A 156 4.65 -10.52 -9.34
C VAL A 156 3.28 -9.86 -9.20
N THR A 157 2.28 -10.65 -8.80
CA THR A 157 1.01 -10.16 -8.24
C THR A 157 0.96 -10.47 -6.75
N ILE A 158 0.72 -9.45 -5.94
CA ILE A 158 0.52 -9.56 -4.50
C ILE A 158 -0.87 -9.04 -4.19
N SER A 159 -1.77 -9.90 -3.71
CA SER A 159 -3.14 -9.49 -3.45
C SER A 159 -3.76 -10.02 -2.16
N ASP A 160 -4.69 -9.25 -1.60
CA ASP A 160 -5.53 -9.66 -0.48
C ASP A 160 -4.70 -10.21 0.71
N SER A 161 -3.50 -9.67 0.90
CA SER A 161 -2.47 -10.14 1.81
C SER A 161 -2.11 -9.10 2.86
N ILE A 162 -1.39 -9.53 3.91
CA ILE A 162 -0.87 -8.68 4.98
C ILE A 162 0.66 -8.70 4.92
N ILE A 163 1.31 -7.53 4.92
CA ILE A 163 2.77 -7.43 5.09
C ILE A 163 3.06 -6.52 6.29
N ARG A 164 3.79 -7.02 7.28
CA ARG A 164 4.01 -6.27 8.54
C ARG A 164 5.29 -6.60 9.29
N HIS A 165 5.60 -5.79 10.29
CA HIS A 165 6.70 -6.03 11.24
C HIS A 165 8.05 -6.16 10.53
N THR A 166 8.47 -5.15 9.77
CA THR A 166 9.79 -5.17 9.13
C THR A 166 10.87 -4.58 10.04
N ASP A 167 12.11 -5.03 9.88
CA ASP A 167 13.30 -4.48 10.55
C ASP A 167 14.20 -3.80 9.50
N PHE A 168 14.19 -2.46 9.50
CA PHE A 168 14.90 -1.60 8.56
C PHE A 168 14.77 -2.03 7.08
N SER A 169 13.55 -2.38 6.67
CA SER A 169 13.26 -3.00 5.38
C SER A 169 11.91 -2.57 4.84
N ASN A 170 11.82 -2.37 3.53
CA ASN A 170 10.57 -2.10 2.84
C ASN A 170 9.64 -3.32 2.95
N ALA A 171 8.33 -3.10 2.83
CA ALA A 171 7.37 -4.18 2.71
C ALA A 171 7.48 -4.80 1.31
N VAL A 172 7.49 -3.95 0.28
CA VAL A 172 7.60 -4.34 -1.13
C VAL A 172 8.58 -3.43 -1.85
N GLN A 173 9.46 -4.00 -2.67
CA GLN A 173 10.34 -3.24 -3.56
C GLN A 173 10.39 -3.85 -4.96
N THR A 174 10.35 -3.01 -6.00
CA THR A 174 10.63 -3.42 -7.37
C THR A 174 11.72 -2.58 -8.00
N TYR A 175 12.56 -3.19 -8.83
CA TYR A 175 13.69 -2.47 -9.46
C TYR A 175 14.08 -3.09 -10.81
N PRO A 176 14.43 -2.29 -11.85
CA PRO A 176 14.92 -2.83 -13.11
C PRO A 176 16.26 -3.52 -12.93
N TRP A 177 16.41 -4.74 -13.43
CA TRP A 177 17.58 -5.54 -13.13
C TRP A 177 18.07 -6.32 -14.34
N MET A 178 19.37 -6.16 -14.65
CA MET A 178 20.04 -6.88 -15.74
C MET A 178 19.32 -6.76 -17.11
N GLY A 179 18.75 -5.58 -17.40
CA GLY A 179 18.03 -5.30 -18.64
C GLY A 179 16.60 -5.83 -18.70
N LEU A 180 16.03 -6.25 -17.55
CA LEU A 180 14.63 -6.62 -17.41
C LEU A 180 13.89 -5.60 -16.55
N ASP A 181 12.71 -5.19 -17.01
CA ASP A 181 11.82 -4.33 -16.24
C ASP A 181 10.95 -5.15 -15.28
N PRO A 182 10.66 -4.62 -14.07
CA PRO A 182 9.73 -5.26 -13.17
C PRO A 182 8.28 -5.03 -13.60
N THR A 183 7.39 -5.92 -13.18
CA THR A 183 5.94 -5.75 -13.31
C THR A 183 5.28 -6.12 -11.99
N ILE A 184 4.58 -5.19 -11.37
CA ILE A 184 3.88 -5.43 -10.12
C ILE A 184 2.40 -5.06 -10.18
N TYR A 185 1.58 -5.97 -9.67
CA TYR A 185 0.21 -5.71 -9.27
C TYR A 185 0.12 -5.85 -7.75
N LEU A 186 -0.12 -4.76 -7.05
CA LEU A 186 -0.26 -4.72 -5.59
C LEU A 186 -1.71 -4.36 -5.26
N LEU A 187 -2.52 -5.36 -4.90
CA LEU A 187 -3.98 -5.25 -4.90
C LEU A 187 -4.60 -5.59 -3.53
N ARG A 188 -5.30 -4.65 -2.91
CA ARG A 188 -6.13 -4.89 -1.71
C ARG A 188 -5.34 -5.51 -0.54
N ASN A 189 -4.12 -5.05 -0.32
CA ASN A 189 -3.29 -5.52 0.77
C ASN A 189 -3.39 -4.60 1.99
N GLU A 190 -3.12 -5.17 3.16
CA GLU A 190 -2.87 -4.44 4.40
C GLU A 190 -1.35 -4.38 4.63
N ILE A 191 -0.78 -3.18 4.75
CA ILE A 191 0.67 -3.00 4.93
C ILE A 191 0.92 -2.07 6.12
N TYR A 192 1.55 -2.58 7.19
CA TYR A 192 1.76 -1.78 8.39
C TYR A 192 2.89 -2.22 9.31
N ASP A 193 3.30 -1.36 10.24
CA ASP A 193 4.48 -1.53 11.09
C ASP A 193 5.72 -1.81 10.23
N ILE A 194 6.02 -0.84 9.36
CA ILE A 194 7.13 -0.89 8.42
C ILE A 194 8.20 0.11 8.84
N GLN A 195 9.45 -0.37 8.90
CA GLN A 195 10.62 0.40 9.34
C GLN A 195 11.53 0.82 8.17
N ARG A 196 10.92 1.14 7.03
CA ARG A 196 11.44 1.84 5.85
C ARG A 196 10.20 2.26 5.04
N ASP A 197 10.39 2.73 3.83
CA ASP A 197 9.34 2.99 2.85
C ASP A 197 8.48 1.72 2.69
N ALA A 198 7.16 1.85 2.77
CA ALA A 198 6.28 0.69 2.72
C ALA A 198 6.34 0.01 1.35
N VAL A 199 6.20 0.79 0.28
CA VAL A 199 6.31 0.30 -1.09
C VAL A 199 7.27 1.19 -1.87
N HIS A 200 8.26 0.60 -2.53
CA HIS A 200 9.14 1.34 -3.44
C HIS A 200 9.13 0.69 -4.82
N VAL A 201 8.59 1.38 -5.82
CA VAL A 201 8.55 0.89 -7.20
C VAL A 201 9.46 1.74 -8.09
N THR A 202 10.47 1.10 -8.68
CA THR A 202 11.35 1.75 -9.66
C THR A 202 11.16 1.16 -11.05
N GLY A 203 10.86 2.00 -12.03
CA GLY A 203 10.72 1.65 -13.45
C GLY A 203 9.71 0.51 -13.75
N GLY A 204 9.65 0.13 -15.02
CA GLY A 204 8.74 -0.93 -15.48
C GLY A 204 7.27 -0.56 -15.35
N TYR A 205 6.46 -1.47 -14.81
CA TYR A 205 5.02 -1.29 -14.66
C TYR A 205 4.56 -1.54 -13.22
N ALA A 206 3.83 -0.58 -12.64
CA ALA A 206 3.22 -0.72 -11.33
C ALA A 206 1.73 -0.37 -11.36
N TYR A 207 0.90 -1.30 -10.91
CA TYR A 207 -0.52 -1.10 -10.68
C TYR A 207 -0.84 -1.39 -9.21
N ILE A 208 -1.07 -0.32 -8.45
CA ILE A 208 -1.22 -0.33 -7.00
C ILE A 208 -2.64 0.11 -6.66
N GLN A 209 -3.51 -0.83 -6.31
CA GLN A 209 -4.93 -0.55 -6.11
C GLN A 209 -5.49 -1.08 -4.78
N GLY A 210 -6.25 -0.25 -4.09
CA GLY A 210 -7.10 -0.68 -2.98
C GLY A 210 -6.34 -1.08 -1.73
N ASN A 211 -5.06 -0.73 -1.62
CA ASN A 211 -4.24 -1.09 -0.46
C ASN A 211 -4.49 -0.13 0.70
N HIS A 212 -4.38 -0.64 1.91
CA HIS A 212 -4.37 0.15 3.13
C HIS A 212 -2.97 0.10 3.73
N ILE A 213 -2.30 1.25 3.77
CA ILE A 213 -0.89 1.40 4.16
C ILE A 213 -0.81 2.35 5.36
N TYR A 214 -0.32 1.89 6.50
CA TYR A 214 -0.21 2.74 7.68
C TYR A 214 0.88 2.31 8.66
N ASP A 215 1.18 3.15 9.65
CA ASP A 215 2.21 2.84 10.66
C ASP A 215 3.59 2.59 10.01
N VAL A 216 4.00 3.51 9.14
CA VAL A 216 5.28 3.49 8.44
C VAL A 216 6.22 4.46 9.16
N ARG A 217 6.98 3.94 10.12
CA ARG A 217 7.81 4.77 11.02
C ARG A 217 8.84 3.95 11.79
N HIS A 218 9.99 4.58 12.05
CA HIS A 218 10.94 4.08 13.04
C HIS A 218 11.75 5.23 13.66
N GLY A 219 11.56 5.50 14.94
CA GLY A 219 12.32 6.56 15.63
C GLY A 219 12.18 7.92 14.93
N THR A 220 13.31 8.50 14.51
CA THR A 220 13.36 9.79 13.78
C THR A 220 13.60 9.61 12.28
N TYR A 221 13.54 8.37 11.77
CA TYR A 221 13.72 8.13 10.34
C TYR A 221 12.45 8.47 9.57
N GLU A 222 12.68 9.03 8.39
CA GLU A 222 11.69 9.54 7.45
C GLU A 222 11.53 8.50 6.36
N PHE A 223 10.31 8.01 6.17
CA PHE A 223 9.96 6.91 5.29
C PHE A 223 8.63 7.19 4.63
N GLU A 224 8.49 6.75 3.39
CA GLU A 224 7.35 7.03 2.53
C GLU A 224 6.31 5.90 2.60
N GLY A 225 5.05 6.24 2.37
CA GLY A 225 4.00 5.24 2.19
C GLY A 225 4.23 4.48 0.89
N ILE A 226 4.31 5.21 -0.22
CA ILE A 226 4.74 4.68 -1.52
C ILE A 226 5.72 5.65 -2.17
N GLU A 227 6.92 5.17 -2.48
CA GLU A 227 7.87 5.86 -3.36
C GLU A 227 7.76 5.30 -4.78
N VAL A 228 7.64 6.21 -5.76
CA VAL A 228 7.61 5.90 -7.20
C VAL A 228 8.79 6.59 -7.88
N SER A 229 9.68 5.81 -8.47
CA SER A 229 10.92 6.34 -9.07
C SER A 229 11.10 5.89 -10.51
N HIS A 230 11.53 6.79 -11.40
CA HIS A 230 11.90 6.47 -12.79
C HIS A 230 10.82 5.75 -13.61
N MET A 231 9.53 6.06 -13.40
CA MET A 231 8.43 5.55 -14.23
C MET A 231 8.27 6.36 -15.51
N ASP A 232 8.39 5.71 -16.66
CA ASP A 232 8.29 6.38 -17.96
C ASP A 232 6.85 6.80 -18.29
N VAL A 233 6.69 7.87 -19.08
CA VAL A 233 5.38 8.37 -19.52
C VAL A 233 4.57 7.36 -20.35
N THR A 234 5.23 6.40 -20.98
CA THR A 234 4.59 5.31 -21.74
C THR A 234 4.10 4.17 -20.85
N THR A 235 4.59 4.09 -19.60
CA THR A 235 4.20 3.11 -18.59
C THR A 235 4.04 3.80 -17.23
N PRO A 236 3.08 4.74 -17.09
CA PRO A 236 2.89 5.46 -15.85
C PRO A 236 2.50 4.48 -14.73
N ALA A 237 2.95 4.76 -13.51
CA ALA A 237 2.44 4.07 -12.34
C ALA A 237 0.94 4.41 -12.16
N VAL A 238 0.13 3.41 -11.82
CA VAL A 238 -1.30 3.61 -11.54
C VAL A 238 -1.53 3.36 -10.06
N LEU A 239 -1.97 4.40 -9.34
CA LEU A 239 -2.25 4.38 -7.91
C LEU A 239 -3.73 4.72 -7.70
N LEU A 240 -4.51 3.71 -7.34
CA LEU A 240 -5.97 3.78 -7.41
C LEU A 240 -6.62 3.31 -6.11
N ASP A 241 -7.61 4.03 -5.57
CA ASP A 241 -8.42 3.57 -4.43
C ASP A 241 -7.60 3.19 -3.17
N ASN A 242 -6.36 3.68 -2.99
CA ASN A 242 -5.55 3.35 -1.82
C ASN A 242 -5.87 4.27 -0.64
N HIS A 243 -5.71 3.74 0.57
CA HIS A 243 -5.78 4.49 1.83
C HIS A 243 -4.39 4.48 2.48
N ILE A 244 -3.74 5.64 2.59
CA ILE A 244 -2.37 5.75 3.10
C ILE A 244 -2.32 6.77 4.23
N HIS A 245 -1.86 6.37 5.41
CA HIS A 245 -1.82 7.27 6.55
C HIS A 245 -0.83 6.92 7.64
N ASP A 246 -0.61 7.83 8.59
CA ASP A 246 0.33 7.59 9.70
C ASP A 246 1.73 7.18 9.19
N VAL A 247 2.21 7.93 8.21
CA VAL A 247 3.52 7.77 7.54
C VAL A 247 4.48 8.83 8.09
N SER A 248 5.73 8.47 8.38
CA SER A 248 6.69 9.40 9.01
C SER A 248 7.19 10.51 8.10
N ASP A 249 7.13 10.33 6.77
CA ASP A 249 7.44 11.37 5.78
C ASP A 249 6.27 11.58 4.81
N ASP A 250 6.46 11.36 3.51
CA ASP A 250 5.44 11.56 2.49
C ASP A 250 4.53 10.33 2.32
N CYS A 251 3.21 10.52 2.23
CA CYS A 251 2.33 9.38 1.94
C CYS A 251 2.59 8.83 0.53
N LEU A 252 2.80 9.71 -0.45
CA LEU A 252 3.27 9.40 -1.80
C LEU A 252 4.44 10.31 -2.17
N ASP A 253 5.56 9.74 -2.60
CA ASP A 253 6.69 10.50 -3.17
C ASP A 253 7.01 10.04 -4.59
N LEU A 254 7.17 11.00 -5.50
CA LEU A 254 7.43 10.76 -6.91
C LEU A 254 8.73 11.43 -7.34
N ASN A 255 9.64 10.60 -7.84
CA ASN A 255 10.97 10.99 -8.29
C ASN A 255 11.13 10.61 -9.77
N HIS A 256 11.26 11.59 -10.66
CA HIS A 256 11.45 11.38 -12.11
C HIS A 256 10.43 10.41 -12.74
N SER A 257 9.15 10.59 -12.45
CA SER A 257 8.12 9.58 -12.72
C SER A 257 6.86 10.13 -13.37
N SER A 258 6.20 9.29 -14.17
CA SER A 258 4.82 9.52 -14.60
C SER A 258 3.84 8.67 -13.78
N ALA A 259 2.75 9.27 -13.31
CA ALA A 259 1.73 8.56 -12.54
C ALA A 259 0.31 9.08 -12.74
N ILE A 260 -0.64 8.14 -12.67
CA ILE A 260 -2.08 8.38 -12.57
C ILE A 260 -2.48 8.03 -11.13
N ILE A 261 -2.92 9.04 -10.38
CA ILE A 261 -3.23 8.94 -8.95
C ILE A 261 -4.71 9.28 -8.78
N GLU A 262 -5.56 8.29 -8.59
CA GLU A 262 -7.00 8.52 -8.52
C GLU A 262 -7.69 7.87 -7.33
N ARG A 263 -8.66 8.58 -6.77
CA ARG A 263 -9.54 8.09 -5.70
C ARG A 263 -8.79 7.58 -4.45
N ASN A 264 -7.60 8.09 -4.18
CA ASN A 264 -6.85 7.75 -2.99
C ASN A 264 -7.26 8.65 -1.81
N GLU A 265 -7.20 8.09 -0.60
CA GLU A 265 -7.34 8.80 0.67
C GLU A 265 -5.97 8.84 1.36
N LEU A 266 -5.39 10.03 1.52
CA LEU A 266 -4.03 10.22 2.03
C LEU A 266 -4.07 11.18 3.22
N HIS A 267 -3.62 10.77 4.40
CA HIS A 267 -3.70 11.66 5.55
C HIS A 267 -2.71 11.37 6.68
N HIS A 268 -2.51 12.36 7.57
CA HIS A 268 -1.60 12.20 8.72
C HIS A 268 -0.18 11.79 8.29
N CYS A 269 0.30 12.36 7.19
CA CYS A 269 1.67 12.18 6.70
C CYS A 269 2.59 13.18 7.42
N GLY A 270 3.80 12.75 7.75
CA GLY A 270 4.77 13.51 8.52
C GLY A 270 5.37 14.70 7.76
N ASP A 271 5.35 14.67 6.43
CA ASP A 271 5.74 15.78 5.57
C ASP A 271 4.62 16.17 4.58
N LYS A 272 4.54 15.52 3.42
CA LYS A 272 3.56 15.83 2.37
C LYS A 272 2.58 14.68 2.16
N GLY A 273 1.37 15.03 1.70
CA GLY A 273 0.42 14.01 1.24
C GLY A 273 0.90 13.37 -0.06
N ILE A 274 1.20 14.21 -1.05
CA ILE A 274 1.76 13.83 -2.35
C ILE A 274 2.92 14.80 -2.68
N SER A 275 4.13 14.27 -2.75
CA SER A 275 5.33 14.96 -3.20
C SER A 275 5.61 14.61 -4.66
N ILE A 276 5.69 15.61 -5.53
CA ILE A 276 5.85 15.42 -6.98
C ILE A 276 7.09 16.20 -7.43
N GLY A 277 8.17 15.51 -7.81
CA GLY A 277 9.44 16.15 -8.22
C GLY A 277 10.21 15.45 -9.34
N ASP A 278 11.19 16.18 -9.87
CA ASP A 278 12.41 15.71 -10.57
C ASP A 278 12.38 15.25 -12.07
N PRO A 279 11.89 16.06 -13.03
CA PRO A 279 10.50 16.46 -13.07
C PRO A 279 9.60 15.23 -13.25
N SER A 280 8.62 15.08 -12.37
CA SER A 280 7.54 14.11 -12.52
C SER A 280 6.36 14.71 -13.30
N SER A 281 5.54 13.85 -13.91
CA SER A 281 4.31 14.25 -14.62
C SER A 281 3.12 13.45 -14.12
N THR A 282 2.14 14.13 -13.55
CA THR A 282 1.05 13.46 -12.81
C THR A 282 -0.33 13.92 -13.23
N THR A 283 -1.30 13.00 -13.13
CA THR A 283 -2.73 13.29 -13.16
C THR A 283 -3.33 12.83 -11.83
N LEU A 284 -3.90 13.77 -11.08
CA LEU A 284 -4.50 13.57 -9.76
C LEU A 284 -6.01 13.79 -9.88
N VAL A 285 -6.81 12.75 -9.69
CA VAL A 285 -8.27 12.83 -9.84
C VAL A 285 -9.00 12.27 -8.63
N ASN A 286 -9.96 13.01 -8.08
CA ASN A 286 -10.81 12.52 -6.98
C ASN A 286 -10.04 12.05 -5.73
N ASN A 287 -8.83 12.54 -5.47
CA ASN A 287 -8.13 12.20 -4.24
C ASN A 287 -8.62 13.08 -3.09
N LEU A 288 -8.63 12.49 -1.90
CA LEU A 288 -8.84 13.18 -0.63
C LEU A 288 -7.49 13.21 0.10
N VAL A 289 -6.93 14.40 0.28
CA VAL A 289 -5.64 14.58 0.96
C VAL A 289 -5.84 15.53 2.14
N TYR A 290 -5.49 15.11 3.36
CA TYR A 290 -5.73 15.96 4.52
C TYR A 290 -4.82 15.71 5.73
N SER A 291 -4.73 16.70 6.63
CA SER A 291 -3.99 16.58 7.90
C SER A 291 -2.52 16.18 7.77
N CYS A 292 -1.84 16.59 6.69
CA CYS A 292 -0.38 16.56 6.57
C CYS A 292 0.18 17.80 7.27
N LEU A 293 0.73 17.60 8.47
CA LEU A 293 1.12 18.72 9.35
C LEU A 293 2.54 19.22 9.08
N GLY A 294 3.40 18.35 8.55
CA GLY A 294 4.79 18.69 8.28
C GLY A 294 5.64 18.93 9.53
N LYS A 295 6.86 19.39 9.27
CA LYS A 295 7.88 19.75 10.25
C LYS A 295 7.91 21.27 10.38
N SER A 296 7.71 21.79 11.59
CA SER A 296 7.56 23.24 11.84
C SER A 296 8.74 24.09 11.35
N GLU A 297 9.93 23.50 11.41
CA GLU A 297 11.24 24.04 11.08
C GLU A 297 11.54 24.05 9.57
N ASP A 298 10.85 23.22 8.79
CA ASP A 298 11.01 23.19 7.34
C ASP A 298 9.93 24.07 6.69
N PRO A 299 10.32 25.14 5.97
CA PRO A 299 9.38 26.00 5.27
C PRO A 299 8.64 25.29 4.13
N HIS A 300 9.18 24.21 3.55
CA HIS A 300 8.56 23.46 2.45
C HIS A 300 7.70 22.28 2.91
N SER A 301 7.70 21.99 4.21
CA SER A 301 7.01 20.84 4.76
C SER A 301 5.52 21.08 5.05
N GLY A 302 4.72 20.02 5.06
CA GLY A 302 3.30 20.06 5.45
C GLY A 302 2.35 20.43 4.33
N ALA A 303 2.77 20.33 3.07
CA ALA A 303 1.87 20.49 1.94
C ALA A 303 1.06 19.22 1.73
N CYS A 304 -0.26 19.32 1.57
CA CYS A 304 -1.05 18.18 1.10
C CYS A 304 -0.53 17.73 -0.28
N ILE A 305 -0.33 18.65 -1.22
CA ILE A 305 0.26 18.36 -2.54
C ILE A 305 1.40 19.35 -2.79
N ALA A 306 2.59 18.83 -3.06
CA ALA A 306 3.74 19.62 -3.50
C ALA A 306 4.08 19.30 -4.97
N VAL A 307 4.23 20.33 -5.80
CA VAL A 307 4.66 20.21 -7.20
C VAL A 307 5.97 20.99 -7.34
N LYS A 308 7.07 20.27 -7.53
CA LYS A 308 8.43 20.77 -7.34
C LYS A 308 9.28 20.62 -8.59
N ASP A 309 10.36 21.38 -8.71
CA ASP A 309 11.55 20.98 -9.50
C ASP A 309 11.21 20.64 -10.97
N GLY A 310 10.54 21.58 -11.65
CA GLY A 310 10.09 21.42 -13.03
C GLY A 310 8.95 20.42 -13.26
N ALA A 311 8.42 19.78 -12.20
CA ALA A 311 7.34 18.81 -12.31
C ALA A 311 6.02 19.46 -12.77
N VAL A 312 5.17 18.64 -13.39
CA VAL A 312 3.86 19.05 -13.91
C VAL A 312 2.75 18.19 -13.29
N SER A 313 1.68 18.83 -12.84
CA SER A 313 0.52 18.13 -12.28
C SER A 313 -0.81 18.68 -12.81
N HIS A 314 -1.69 17.77 -13.22
CA HIS A 314 -3.09 18.04 -13.51
C HIS A 314 -3.95 17.56 -12.35
N ILE A 315 -4.58 18.49 -11.62
CA ILE A 315 -5.28 18.25 -10.35
C ILE A 315 -6.77 18.54 -10.58
N MET A 316 -7.58 17.49 -10.66
CA MET A 316 -9.00 17.57 -11.04
C MET A 316 -9.90 16.93 -9.99
N ASN A 317 -10.93 17.64 -9.55
CA ASN A 317 -11.92 17.12 -8.59
C ASN A 317 -11.27 16.56 -7.30
N ASN A 318 -10.20 17.17 -6.78
CA ASN A 318 -9.58 16.72 -5.53
C ASN A 318 -10.13 17.55 -4.35
N THR A 319 -10.20 16.94 -3.17
CA THR A 319 -10.40 17.65 -1.91
C THR A 319 -9.11 17.63 -1.12
N VAL A 320 -8.57 18.82 -0.86
CA VAL A 320 -7.31 19.07 -0.18
C VAL A 320 -7.63 19.92 1.03
N ALA A 321 -7.38 19.40 2.25
CA ALA A 321 -7.89 20.08 3.44
C ALA A 321 -7.04 19.91 4.70
N ASP A 322 -7.17 20.82 5.66
CA ASP A 322 -6.61 20.71 7.01
C ASP A 322 -5.10 20.36 7.09
N CYS A 323 -4.34 20.65 6.03
CA CYS A 323 -2.89 20.57 5.98
C CYS A 323 -2.23 21.89 6.41
N ARG A 324 -0.90 21.91 6.59
CA ARG A 324 -0.18 23.18 6.78
C ARG A 324 -0.30 24.06 5.53
N ARG A 325 -0.13 23.48 4.35
CA ARG A 325 -0.44 24.09 3.04
C ARG A 325 -1.31 23.15 2.23
N GLY A 326 -2.17 23.70 1.37
CA GLY A 326 -2.96 22.89 0.45
C GLY A 326 -2.11 22.39 -0.71
N VAL A 327 -2.02 23.19 -1.77
CA VAL A 327 -1.13 22.94 -2.91
C VAL A 327 0.03 23.92 -2.85
N TYR A 328 1.27 23.43 -2.88
CA TYR A 328 2.47 24.26 -2.92
C TYR A 328 3.30 23.96 -4.17
N VAL A 329 3.56 24.97 -4.99
CA VAL A 329 4.27 24.83 -6.27
C VAL A 329 5.57 25.64 -6.23
N TYR A 330 6.73 24.99 -6.27
CA TYR A 330 8.00 25.68 -5.99
C TYR A 330 9.22 24.99 -6.63
N GLU A 331 10.37 25.65 -6.60
CA GLU A 331 11.68 25.04 -6.78
C GLU A 331 12.22 24.60 -5.40
N GLY A 332 12.28 23.30 -5.16
CA GLY A 332 12.85 22.72 -3.95
C GLY A 332 14.37 22.53 -4.05
N HIS A 333 14.88 22.34 -5.26
CA HIS A 333 16.30 22.15 -5.55
C HIS A 333 16.80 23.25 -6.51
N GLU A 334 17.77 24.04 -6.04
CA GLU A 334 18.30 25.20 -6.79
C GLU A 334 18.77 24.79 -8.21
N GLY A 335 18.13 25.35 -9.23
CA GLY A 335 18.48 25.15 -10.63
C GLY A 335 17.58 24.17 -11.39
N GLU A 336 16.67 23.46 -10.72
CA GLU A 336 15.72 22.54 -11.36
C GLU A 336 14.45 23.26 -11.88
N GLY A 337 14.25 24.51 -11.47
CA GLY A 337 13.09 25.32 -11.85
C GLY A 337 11.83 25.04 -11.03
N GLY A 338 10.86 25.94 -11.12
CA GLY A 338 9.59 25.82 -10.39
C GLY A 338 8.65 24.78 -11.02
N GLY A 339 7.71 24.27 -10.22
CA GLY A 339 6.67 23.36 -10.69
C GLY A 339 5.58 24.07 -11.53
N SER A 340 4.73 23.26 -12.16
CA SER A 340 3.53 23.72 -12.87
C SER A 340 2.30 22.90 -12.50
N ALA A 341 1.21 23.57 -12.13
CA ALA A 341 -0.05 22.90 -11.81
C ALA A 341 -1.24 23.48 -12.57
N THR A 342 -2.15 22.61 -13.01
CA THR A 342 -3.50 22.99 -13.43
C THR A 342 -4.50 22.42 -12.44
N ILE A 343 -5.35 23.27 -11.86
CA ILE A 343 -6.32 22.89 -10.83
C ILE A 343 -7.74 23.18 -11.34
N VAL A 344 -8.58 22.14 -11.41
CA VAL A 344 -9.97 22.25 -11.89
C VAL A 344 -10.91 21.53 -10.92
N ASN A 345 -12.11 22.08 -10.72
CA ASN A 345 -13.16 21.48 -9.90
C ASN A 345 -12.69 21.04 -8.50
N SER A 346 -11.66 21.64 -7.91
CA SER A 346 -11.07 21.15 -6.67
C SER A 346 -11.45 22.03 -5.47
N ILE A 347 -11.33 21.49 -4.27
CA ILE A 347 -11.53 22.23 -3.01
C ILE A 347 -10.19 22.23 -2.26
N LEU A 348 -9.66 23.41 -1.95
CA LEU A 348 -8.48 23.61 -1.10
C LEU A 348 -8.90 24.50 0.09
N TRP A 349 -9.02 23.91 1.29
CA TRP A 349 -9.66 24.60 2.43
C TRP A 349 -9.14 24.18 3.81
N GLY A 350 -9.14 25.12 4.77
CA GLY A 350 -8.81 24.83 6.17
C GLY A 350 -7.31 24.73 6.44
N HIS A 351 -6.49 25.38 5.62
CA HIS A 351 -5.04 25.27 5.72
C HIS A 351 -4.47 26.30 6.69
N SER A 352 -3.50 25.88 7.52
CA SER A 352 -2.97 26.79 8.56
C SER A 352 -2.00 27.87 8.04
N ILE A 353 -1.47 27.72 6.82
CA ILE A 353 -0.65 28.74 6.14
C ILE A 353 -1.38 29.30 4.91
N ALA A 354 -1.65 28.46 3.91
CA ALA A 354 -2.26 28.88 2.66
C ALA A 354 -2.91 27.69 1.93
N ALA A 355 -4.05 27.93 1.27
CA ALA A 355 -4.66 26.95 0.39
C ALA A 355 -3.84 26.69 -0.87
N LEU A 356 -3.33 27.76 -1.49
CA LEU A 356 -2.49 27.68 -2.68
C LEU A 356 -1.34 28.67 -2.56
N GLU A 357 -0.11 28.19 -2.72
CA GLU A 357 1.11 28.99 -2.69
C GLU A 357 2.02 28.59 -3.87
N LEU A 358 2.74 29.56 -4.41
CA LEU A 358 3.78 29.31 -5.41
C LEU A 358 4.94 30.30 -5.32
N ASP A 359 6.13 29.86 -5.72
CA ASP A 359 7.29 30.73 -5.84
C ASP A 359 7.34 31.51 -7.16
N ALA A 360 8.41 32.30 -7.37
CA ALA A 360 8.57 33.14 -8.55
C ALA A 360 8.94 32.36 -9.84
N LEU A 361 9.31 31.08 -9.73
CA LEU A 361 9.71 30.22 -10.85
C LEU A 361 8.55 29.32 -11.31
N SER A 362 7.50 29.25 -10.51
CA SER A 362 6.39 28.31 -10.69
C SER A 362 5.18 28.93 -11.39
N THR A 363 4.30 28.07 -11.89
CA THR A 363 3.07 28.50 -12.57
C THR A 363 1.86 27.69 -12.13
N VAL A 364 0.72 28.36 -12.00
CA VAL A 364 -0.55 27.70 -11.70
C VAL A 364 -1.69 28.32 -12.50
N ALA A 365 -2.54 27.46 -13.07
CA ALA A 365 -3.84 27.83 -13.63
C ALA A 365 -4.96 27.17 -12.82
N VAL A 366 -5.95 27.95 -12.36
CA VAL A 366 -7.06 27.44 -11.54
C VAL A 366 -8.39 27.86 -12.16
N THR A 367 -9.32 26.92 -12.33
CA THR A 367 -10.70 27.24 -12.75
C THR A 367 -11.72 26.37 -12.01
N TYR A 368 -12.95 26.86 -11.88
CA TYR A 368 -14.08 26.16 -11.26
C TYR A 368 -13.77 25.52 -9.89
N SER A 369 -12.82 26.08 -9.14
CA SER A 369 -12.35 25.53 -7.86
C SER A 369 -12.71 26.43 -6.69
N ASP A 370 -12.81 25.85 -5.51
CA ASP A 370 -13.02 26.56 -4.25
C ASP A 370 -11.69 26.64 -3.49
N ILE A 371 -11.13 27.84 -3.34
CA ILE A 371 -9.80 28.07 -2.80
C ILE A 371 -9.90 29.09 -1.68
N GLU A 372 -9.59 28.69 -0.45
CA GLU A 372 -9.58 29.58 0.70
C GLU A 372 -8.61 30.76 0.47
N GLY A 373 -9.12 31.98 0.60
CA GLY A 373 -8.37 33.22 0.30
C GLY A 373 -8.42 33.66 -1.16
N GLY A 374 -9.08 32.88 -2.02
CA GLY A 374 -9.39 33.18 -3.41
C GLY A 374 -8.23 32.99 -4.39
N TRP A 375 -8.57 32.70 -5.65
CA TRP A 375 -7.61 32.63 -6.75
C TRP A 375 -8.22 33.11 -8.07
N ALA A 376 -7.42 33.81 -8.88
CA ALA A 376 -7.87 34.29 -10.18
C ALA A 376 -8.14 33.13 -11.15
N GLY A 377 -9.29 33.19 -11.84
CA GLY A 377 -9.68 32.19 -12.83
C GLY A 377 -11.18 32.13 -13.02
N GLU A 378 -11.61 31.55 -14.14
CA GLU A 378 -13.04 31.39 -14.43
C GLU A 378 -13.69 30.44 -13.41
N GLY A 379 -14.86 30.83 -12.89
CA GLY A 379 -15.67 29.98 -12.02
C GLY A 379 -15.11 29.74 -10.62
N ASN A 380 -13.94 30.26 -10.26
CA ASN A 380 -13.39 30.09 -8.91
C ASN A 380 -14.25 30.80 -7.86
N ILE A 381 -14.35 30.20 -6.68
CA ILE A 381 -15.01 30.79 -5.51
C ILE A 381 -14.06 30.73 -4.30
N ASP A 382 -14.43 31.45 -3.25
CA ASP A 382 -13.77 31.48 -1.93
C ASP A 382 -14.88 31.52 -0.89
N LEU A 383 -15.49 30.36 -0.63
CA LEU A 383 -16.62 30.21 0.27
C LEU A 383 -16.45 28.94 1.10
N ASP A 384 -16.96 28.93 2.33
CA ASP A 384 -16.89 27.73 3.18
C ASP A 384 -17.54 26.52 2.46
N PRO A 385 -16.80 25.42 2.20
CA PRO A 385 -17.31 24.24 1.53
C PRO A 385 -18.40 23.51 2.32
N LEU A 386 -18.62 23.85 3.60
CA LEU A 386 -19.61 23.20 4.47
C LEU A 386 -19.40 21.68 4.56
N PHE A 387 -18.18 21.25 4.91
CA PHE A 387 -17.90 19.84 5.19
C PHE A 387 -18.70 19.34 6.41
N ARG A 388 -19.22 18.11 6.33
CA ARG A 388 -20.04 17.51 7.39
C ARG A 388 -19.33 17.36 8.73
N GLY A 389 -18.03 17.06 8.73
CA GLY A 389 -17.27 16.79 9.94
C GLY A 389 -15.77 16.65 9.70
N PRO A 390 -15.07 17.71 9.28
CA PRO A 390 -13.65 17.65 8.91
C PRO A 390 -12.75 17.22 10.07
N GLN A 391 -13.08 17.63 11.30
CA GLN A 391 -12.38 17.22 12.54
C GLN A 391 -12.46 15.70 12.83
N SER A 392 -13.28 14.96 12.09
CA SER A 392 -13.38 13.51 12.15
C SER A 392 -13.06 12.84 10.81
N GLY A 393 -12.39 13.55 9.90
CA GLY A 393 -12.04 13.05 8.56
C GLY A 393 -13.21 13.01 7.57
N ILE A 394 -14.35 13.66 7.87
CA ILE A 394 -15.56 13.59 7.02
C ILE A 394 -15.65 14.84 6.15
N TYR A 395 -15.05 14.76 4.95
CA TYR A 395 -15.01 15.83 3.95
C TYR A 395 -16.10 15.74 2.87
N ARG A 396 -17.19 15.02 3.15
CA ARG A 396 -18.40 15.10 2.30
C ARG A 396 -19.10 16.43 2.56
N LEU A 397 -19.69 16.97 1.50
CA LEU A 397 -20.42 18.23 1.53
C LEU A 397 -21.77 18.09 2.25
N LEU A 398 -22.20 19.17 2.89
CA LEU A 398 -23.60 19.41 3.24
C LEU A 398 -24.38 19.85 2.01
N GLU A 399 -25.72 19.72 2.04
CA GLU A 399 -26.60 20.04 0.90
C GLU A 399 -26.47 21.51 0.48
N GLU A 400 -26.33 22.42 1.44
CA GLU A 400 -26.25 23.87 1.19
C GLU A 400 -24.85 24.35 0.79
N SER A 401 -23.92 23.42 0.57
CA SER A 401 -22.54 23.75 0.21
C SER A 401 -22.49 24.54 -1.11
N PRO A 402 -21.66 25.60 -1.19
CA PRO A 402 -21.44 26.33 -2.44
C PRO A 402 -20.69 25.51 -3.50
N CYS A 403 -20.14 24.35 -3.12
CA CYS A 403 -19.45 23.43 -4.01
C CYS A 403 -20.39 22.43 -4.72
N VAL A 404 -21.66 22.33 -4.32
CA VAL A 404 -22.66 21.43 -4.92
C VAL A 404 -23.16 22.01 -6.25
N ASP A 405 -23.18 21.21 -7.30
CA ASP A 405 -23.62 21.56 -8.65
C ASP A 405 -22.92 22.79 -9.29
N THR A 406 -21.72 23.19 -8.84
CA THR A 406 -21.03 24.43 -9.31
C THR A 406 -19.71 24.22 -10.05
N GLY A 407 -19.31 22.98 -10.31
CA GLY A 407 -18.16 22.61 -11.13
C GLY A 407 -18.43 22.68 -12.64
N THR A 408 -17.39 22.52 -13.44
CA THR A 408 -17.47 22.37 -14.90
C THR A 408 -17.54 20.90 -15.32
N ALA A 409 -18.22 20.61 -16.42
CA ALA A 409 -18.23 19.28 -17.05
C ALA A 409 -16.94 18.97 -17.83
N VAL A 410 -16.12 19.98 -18.12
CA VAL A 410 -14.87 19.80 -18.89
C VAL A 410 -13.88 19.00 -18.05
N ASP A 411 -13.46 17.86 -18.60
CA ASP A 411 -12.52 16.91 -18.01
C ASP A 411 -12.94 16.36 -16.62
N ALA A 412 -14.22 16.52 -16.26
CA ALA A 412 -14.75 15.95 -15.03
C ALA A 412 -14.82 14.42 -15.13
N PRO A 413 -14.38 13.69 -14.08
CA PRO A 413 -14.42 12.23 -14.08
C PRO A 413 -15.84 11.68 -14.00
N ASP A 414 -16.06 10.48 -14.55
CA ASP A 414 -17.37 9.81 -14.57
C ASP A 414 -17.89 9.47 -13.17
N VAL A 415 -17.00 9.27 -12.20
CA VAL A 415 -17.33 8.90 -10.82
C VAL A 415 -16.52 9.72 -9.82
N ASP A 416 -16.98 9.77 -8.56
CA ASP A 416 -16.27 10.36 -7.41
C ASP A 416 -15.33 9.37 -6.71
N ILE A 417 -14.71 9.77 -5.60
CA ILE A 417 -13.82 8.93 -4.78
C ILE A 417 -14.46 7.63 -4.28
N ARG A 418 -15.78 7.56 -4.22
CA ARG A 418 -16.54 6.39 -3.74
C ARG A 418 -17.15 5.59 -4.88
N GLY A 419 -16.87 5.95 -6.13
CA GLY A 419 -17.47 5.32 -7.31
C GLY A 419 -18.91 5.77 -7.57
N VAL A 420 -19.37 6.88 -7.00
CA VAL A 420 -20.68 7.48 -7.30
C VAL A 420 -20.60 8.25 -8.60
N TYR A 421 -21.53 7.99 -9.53
CA TYR A 421 -21.54 8.66 -10.84
C TYR A 421 -21.76 10.17 -10.73
N ARG A 422 -21.07 10.92 -11.60
CA ARG A 422 -21.24 12.35 -11.80
C ARG A 422 -21.90 12.66 -13.16
N PRO A 423 -22.70 13.73 -13.29
CA PRO A 423 -23.24 14.52 -12.20
C PRO A 423 -24.40 13.79 -11.50
N HIS A 424 -24.55 13.94 -10.19
CA HIS A 424 -25.74 13.57 -9.45
C HIS A 424 -26.50 14.83 -9.00
N GLY A 425 -27.19 15.47 -9.95
CA GLY A 425 -27.85 16.74 -9.70
C GLY A 425 -28.01 17.53 -10.99
N GLU A 426 -27.93 18.85 -10.89
CA GLU A 426 -28.00 19.77 -12.03
C GLU A 426 -26.60 20.13 -12.59
N GLY A 427 -25.51 19.75 -11.88
CA GLY A 427 -24.13 20.06 -12.23
C GLY A 427 -23.12 19.10 -11.58
N TYR A 428 -21.83 19.37 -11.78
CA TYR A 428 -20.76 18.58 -11.19
C TYR A 428 -20.33 19.18 -9.86
N GLU A 429 -20.06 18.37 -8.84
CA GLU A 429 -19.46 18.87 -7.60
C GLU A 429 -18.01 19.30 -7.80
N ARG A 430 -17.62 20.33 -7.05
CA ARG A 430 -16.20 20.56 -6.74
C ARG A 430 -15.76 19.59 -5.65
N GLY A 431 -14.52 19.14 -5.73
CA GLY A 431 -13.92 18.22 -4.76
C GLY A 431 -14.12 16.75 -5.11
N ALA A 432 -13.59 15.90 -4.22
CA ALA A 432 -13.45 14.45 -4.42
C ALA A 432 -14.75 13.67 -4.29
N HIS A 433 -15.77 14.25 -3.65
CA HIS A 433 -17.04 13.59 -3.40
C HIS A 433 -18.14 14.23 -4.27
N GLU A 434 -18.98 13.39 -4.85
CA GLU A 434 -20.26 13.81 -5.40
C GLU A 434 -21.27 13.93 -4.25
N PHE A 435 -22.08 14.98 -4.28
CA PHE A 435 -23.20 15.12 -3.37
C PHE A 435 -24.37 14.30 -3.90
N PHE A 436 -24.93 13.46 -3.04
CA PHE A 436 -26.18 12.80 -3.34
C PHE A 436 -26.98 12.64 -2.06
N GLU A 437 -28.26 13.03 -2.12
CA GLU A 437 -29.20 12.67 -1.09
C GLU A 437 -29.53 11.19 -1.24
N PHE A 438 -29.13 10.38 -0.26
CA PHE A 438 -29.97 9.21 0.02
C PHE A 438 -31.31 9.78 0.47
N PHE A 439 -32.30 9.82 -0.43
CA PHE A 439 -33.69 9.72 -0.03
C PHE A 439 -33.77 8.44 0.80
N SER A 440 -33.57 8.59 2.10
CA SER A 440 -33.99 7.62 3.08
C SER A 440 -35.48 7.57 2.87
N CYS A 441 -35.93 6.61 2.07
CA CYS A 441 -37.31 6.18 2.09
C CYS A 441 -37.59 5.94 3.57
N TYR A 442 -38.28 6.90 4.20
CA TYR A 442 -38.99 6.66 5.43
C TYR A 442 -39.96 5.53 5.10
N LEU A 443 -39.51 4.29 5.21
CA LEU A 443 -40.35 3.20 5.62
C LEU A 443 -40.66 3.55 7.07
N PRO A 444 -41.87 4.04 7.40
CA PRO A 444 -42.27 4.04 8.78
C PRO A 444 -42.13 2.59 9.24
N LEU A 445 -41.30 2.36 10.26
CA LEU A 445 -41.43 1.17 11.09
C LEU A 445 -42.83 1.25 11.70
N ALA A 446 -43.83 0.80 10.94
CA ALA A 446 -45.12 0.45 11.46
C ALA A 446 -44.87 -0.75 12.38
N MET A 447 -44.87 -0.43 13.66
CA MET A 447 -44.82 -1.32 14.81
C MET A 447 -45.34 -2.74 14.51
N LYS A 448 -44.44 -3.72 14.58
CA LYS A 448 -44.83 -5.08 14.99
C LYS A 448 -45.08 -5.07 16.51
N SER A 449 -46.25 -4.59 16.91
CA SER A 449 -46.95 -5.04 18.11
C SER A 449 -48.44 -5.09 17.72
N SER A 450 -49.13 -6.20 17.79
CA SER A 450 -49.23 -7.17 18.88
C SER A 450 -49.90 -8.43 18.33
N ARG A 451 -49.46 -9.60 18.81
CA ARG A 451 -50.29 -10.81 18.83
C ARG A 451 -51.31 -10.71 19.96
N PRO A 452 -52.45 -11.39 19.83
CA PRO A 452 -52.68 -12.57 20.68
C PRO A 452 -52.35 -13.88 19.96
#